data_AF-A0A2J8U3Q7-F1
#
_entry.id   AF-A0A2J8U3Q7-F1
#
_cell.length_a   1.000
_cell.length_b   1.000
_cell.length_c   1.000
_cell.angle_alpha   90.00
_cell.angle_beta   90.00
_cell.angle_gamma   90.00
#
_symmetry.space_group_name_H-M   'P 1'
#
loop_
_entity.id
_entity.type
_entity.pdbx_description
1 polymer ?
#
loop_
_entity_poly.entity_id
_entity_poly.type
_entity_poly.pdbx_seq_one_letter_code
_entity_poly.pdbx_strand_id
1 'polypeptide(L)'
;VTVTLALGVMRMVKKRAIVKKLPIVETLGCCNVICSDKTGTLTKNEMTVTHIFTSDGLHAEVTGVGYNQFGEVIVDGDVVHGFYNPAVSRIVEAGCVCNDAVIRNNTLMGKPTEGALIALAMKMGLDGLQQDYIRKAEYPFSSEQKWMAVKCVHRTQQDRPEICFMKGAYEQVIKYCTTYQSKGQTLTLTQQQRDVYQQEKARMGSAGLRVYLVF
;
A
#
# COMPACT_ATOMS: atom_id res chain seq x y z
N VAL A 1 36.95 -34.26 -10.69
CA VAL A 1 35.61 -33.97 -10.11
C VAL A 1 35.63 -32.77 -9.17
N THR A 2 36.47 -32.76 -8.12
CA THR A 2 36.52 -31.67 -7.11
C THR A 2 36.78 -30.27 -7.68
N VAL A 3 37.72 -30.12 -8.63
CA VAL A 3 38.02 -28.83 -9.28
C VAL A 3 36.80 -28.33 -10.06
N THR A 4 36.11 -29.22 -10.77
CA THR A 4 34.88 -28.91 -11.52
C THR A 4 33.74 -28.46 -10.61
N LEU A 5 33.52 -29.16 -9.49
CA LEU A 5 32.53 -28.79 -8.48
C LEU A 5 32.86 -27.44 -7.82
N ALA A 6 34.14 -27.20 -7.51
CA ALA A 6 34.60 -25.93 -6.93
C ALA A 6 34.36 -24.75 -7.89
N LEU A 7 34.67 -24.91 -9.19
CA LEU A 7 34.34 -23.92 -10.21
C LEU A 7 32.81 -23.69 -10.33
N GLY A 8 32.01 -24.75 -10.19
CA GLY A 8 30.55 -24.68 -10.13
C GLY A 8 30.05 -23.86 -8.94
N VAL A 9 30.59 -24.09 -7.74
CA VAL A 9 30.29 -23.29 -6.55
C VAL A 9 30.69 -21.82 -6.74
N MET A 10 31.88 -21.55 -7.28
CA MET A 10 32.31 -20.17 -7.56
C MET A 10 31.37 -19.44 -8.53
N ARG A 11 30.82 -20.13 -9.52
CA ARG A 11 29.81 -19.58 -10.43
C ARG A 11 28.47 -19.32 -9.72
N MET A 12 28.05 -20.20 -8.82
CA MET A 12 26.80 -20.03 -8.05
C MET A 12 26.86 -18.87 -7.06
N VAL A 13 28.01 -18.67 -6.39
CA VAL A 13 28.20 -17.53 -5.47
C VAL A 13 28.04 -16.19 -6.21
N LYS A 14 28.54 -16.06 -7.44
CA LYS A 14 28.32 -14.86 -8.28
C LYS A 14 26.84 -14.61 -8.61
N LYS A 15 26.00 -15.64 -8.53
CA LYS A 15 24.54 -15.56 -8.67
C LYS A 15 23.80 -15.52 -7.33
N ARG A 16 24.49 -15.16 -6.24
CA ARG A 16 23.95 -15.08 -4.88
C ARG A 16 23.45 -16.42 -4.29
N ALA A 17 23.95 -17.55 -4.81
CA ALA A 17 23.67 -18.88 -4.27
C ALA A 17 24.90 -19.42 -3.51
N ILE A 18 24.80 -19.50 -2.18
CA ILE A 18 25.88 -19.96 -1.31
C ILE A 18 25.75 -21.48 -1.08
N VAL A 19 26.70 -22.25 -1.60
CA VAL A 19 26.73 -23.71 -1.48
C VAL A 19 27.60 -24.13 -0.29
N LYS A 20 27.00 -24.76 0.73
CA LYS A 20 27.71 -25.18 1.95
C LYS A 20 28.52 -26.47 1.81
N LYS A 21 28.15 -27.36 0.87
CA LYS A 21 28.83 -28.64 0.62
C LYS A 21 28.98 -28.87 -0.87
N LEU A 22 30.20 -29.16 -1.34
CA LEU A 22 30.51 -29.33 -2.78
C LEU A 22 29.58 -30.30 -3.54
N PRO A 23 29.17 -31.46 -2.98
CA PRO A 23 28.27 -32.40 -3.70
C PRO A 23 26.87 -31.82 -4.00
N ILE A 24 26.42 -30.80 -3.28
CA ILE A 24 25.08 -30.20 -3.49
C ILE A 24 24.93 -29.61 -4.90
N VAL A 25 26.04 -29.21 -5.53
CA VAL A 25 26.05 -28.68 -6.90
C VAL A 25 25.43 -29.65 -7.90
N GLU A 26 25.73 -30.94 -7.76
CA GLU A 26 25.19 -31.99 -8.62
C GLU A 26 23.72 -32.28 -8.26
N THR A 27 23.42 -32.43 -6.96
CA THR A 27 22.07 -32.70 -6.47
C THR A 27 21.06 -31.61 -6.88
N LEU A 28 21.47 -30.35 -6.90
CA LEU A 28 20.61 -29.25 -7.35
C LEU A 28 20.22 -29.38 -8.84
N GLY A 29 21.10 -29.95 -9.67
CA GLY A 29 20.82 -30.20 -11.10
C GLY A 29 19.78 -31.29 -11.34
N CYS A 30 19.58 -32.19 -10.37
CA CYS A 30 18.59 -33.26 -10.43
C CYS A 30 17.30 -32.94 -9.64
N CYS A 31 17.14 -31.70 -9.18
CA CYS A 31 15.96 -31.28 -8.42
C CYS A 31 14.71 -31.30 -9.31
N ASN A 32 13.68 -32.05 -8.88
CA ASN A 32 12.40 -32.16 -9.57
C ASN A 32 11.24 -31.42 -8.85
N VAL A 33 11.44 -31.05 -7.58
CA VAL A 33 10.45 -30.36 -6.75
C VAL A 33 11.14 -29.24 -5.97
N ILE A 34 10.62 -28.02 -6.08
CA ILE A 34 11.07 -26.85 -5.32
C ILE A 34 9.95 -26.44 -4.36
N CYS A 35 10.18 -26.64 -3.07
CA CYS A 35 9.31 -26.09 -2.02
C CYS A 35 9.90 -24.74 -1.59
N SER A 36 9.25 -23.64 -1.98
CA SER A 36 9.64 -22.28 -1.59
C SER A 36 8.66 -21.71 -0.59
N ASP A 37 9.17 -20.99 0.41
CA ASP A 37 8.33 -20.09 1.21
C ASP A 37 7.88 -18.88 0.36
N LYS A 38 6.75 -18.26 0.70
CA LYS A 38 6.22 -17.08 0.02
C LYS A 38 6.94 -15.82 0.48
N THR A 39 6.91 -15.57 1.78
CA THR A 39 7.31 -14.27 2.33
C THR A 39 8.83 -14.18 2.41
N GLY A 40 9.42 -13.17 1.76
CA GLY A 40 10.88 -12.98 1.75
C GLY A 40 11.65 -13.90 0.80
N THR A 41 10.95 -14.77 0.05
CA THR A 41 11.55 -15.57 -1.04
C THR A 41 10.84 -15.30 -2.37
N LEU A 42 9.52 -15.58 -2.48
CA LEU A 42 8.74 -15.23 -3.67
C LEU A 42 8.35 -13.74 -3.70
N THR A 43 8.11 -13.15 -2.53
CA THR A 43 7.81 -11.73 -2.39
C THR A 43 8.98 -10.99 -1.77
N LYS A 44 9.15 -9.71 -2.12
CA LYS A 44 10.15 -8.83 -1.50
C LYS A 44 9.88 -8.53 -0.02
N ASN A 45 8.80 -9.07 0.56
CA ASN A 45 8.31 -8.68 1.89
C ASN A 45 8.09 -7.16 2.04
N GLU A 46 7.87 -6.47 0.91
CA GLU A 46 7.58 -5.05 0.81
C GLU A 46 6.11 -4.90 0.42
N MET A 47 5.28 -4.51 1.38
CA MET A 47 3.87 -4.26 1.09
C MET A 47 3.77 -3.04 0.17
N THR A 48 3.08 -3.18 -0.96
CA THR A 48 2.99 -2.15 -2.00
C THR A 48 1.54 -1.98 -2.39
N VAL A 49 1.08 -0.73 -2.53
CA VAL A 49 -0.24 -0.46 -3.12
C VAL A 49 -0.14 -0.72 -4.63
N THR A 50 -1.03 -1.55 -5.15
CA THR A 50 -1.09 -1.89 -6.59
C THR A 50 -2.36 -1.39 -7.26
N HIS A 51 -3.42 -1.16 -6.50
CA HIS A 51 -4.72 -0.74 -7.03
C HIS A 51 -5.38 0.22 -6.06
N ILE A 52 -6.08 1.20 -6.61
CA ILE A 52 -6.96 2.12 -5.88
C ILE A 52 -8.35 2.01 -6.50
N PHE A 53 -9.36 2.00 -5.64
CA PHE A 53 -10.75 2.09 -6.06
C PHE A 53 -11.37 3.30 -5.35
N THR A 54 -11.91 4.24 -6.12
CA THR A 54 -12.51 5.46 -5.59
C THR A 54 -14.00 5.29 -5.35
N SER A 55 -14.57 6.18 -4.53
CA SER A 55 -16.00 6.13 -4.20
C SER A 55 -16.92 6.51 -5.38
N ASP A 56 -16.41 7.15 -6.43
CA ASP A 56 -17.12 7.34 -7.71
C ASP A 56 -16.90 6.21 -8.73
N GLY A 57 -16.21 5.14 -8.34
CA GLY A 57 -16.07 3.94 -9.16
C GLY A 57 -14.86 3.93 -10.09
N LEU A 58 -13.92 4.87 -9.92
CA LEU A 58 -12.68 4.86 -10.71
C LEU A 58 -11.73 3.78 -10.20
N HIS A 59 -11.03 3.16 -11.14
CA HIS A 59 -9.94 2.25 -10.87
C HIS A 59 -8.62 2.91 -11.25
N ALA A 60 -7.68 2.92 -10.31
CA ALA A 60 -6.30 3.30 -10.60
C ALA A 60 -5.38 2.09 -10.42
N GLU A 61 -4.48 1.88 -11.36
CA GLU A 61 -3.35 0.96 -11.22
C GLU A 61 -2.14 1.72 -10.66
N VAL A 62 -1.40 1.08 -9.77
CA VAL A 62 -0.18 1.65 -9.17
C VAL A 62 0.99 0.74 -9.53
N THR A 63 1.92 1.27 -10.32
CA THR A 63 3.11 0.55 -10.74
C THR A 63 4.28 0.78 -9.77
N GLY A 64 5.36 0.00 -9.92
CA GLY A 64 6.56 0.11 -9.09
C GLY A 64 6.44 -0.59 -7.74
N VAL A 65 7.56 -1.11 -7.22
CA VAL A 65 7.61 -1.92 -5.99
C VAL A 65 8.59 -1.33 -4.96
N GLY A 66 8.27 -1.55 -3.69
CA GLY A 66 9.10 -1.15 -2.57
C GLY A 66 8.77 0.24 -2.02
N TYR A 67 9.54 0.65 -1.01
CA TYR A 67 9.33 1.89 -0.26
C TYR A 67 10.13 3.04 -0.88
N ASN A 68 9.76 3.44 -2.09
CA ASN A 68 10.41 4.50 -2.87
C ASN A 68 9.40 5.21 -3.79
N GLN A 69 9.84 6.28 -4.45
CA GLN A 69 9.04 7.10 -5.36
C GLN A 69 8.90 6.54 -6.78
N PHE A 70 9.55 5.41 -7.11
CA PHE A 70 9.55 4.90 -8.48
C PHE A 70 8.26 4.13 -8.77
N GLY A 71 7.57 4.54 -9.82
CA GLY A 71 6.27 4.02 -10.24
C GLY A 71 5.31 5.16 -10.55
N GLU A 72 4.16 4.79 -11.08
CA GLU A 72 3.15 5.71 -11.57
C GLU A 72 1.77 5.27 -11.06
N VAL A 73 0.87 6.22 -10.89
CA VAL A 73 -0.55 5.96 -10.66
C VAL A 73 -1.28 6.25 -11.97
N ILE A 74 -1.97 5.25 -12.51
CA ILE A 74 -2.59 5.31 -13.84
C ILE A 74 -4.10 5.15 -13.69
N VAL A 75 -4.87 6.08 -14.24
CA VAL A 75 -6.35 6.03 -14.31
C VAL A 75 -6.76 6.11 -15.77
N ASP A 76 -7.51 5.12 -16.26
CA ASP A 76 -7.98 5.05 -17.65
C ASP A 76 -6.87 5.22 -18.72
N GLY A 77 -5.63 4.83 -18.38
CA GLY A 77 -4.46 4.95 -19.25
C GLY A 77 -3.64 6.23 -19.06
N ASP A 78 -4.15 7.22 -18.32
CA ASP A 78 -3.46 8.47 -18.04
C ASP A 78 -2.71 8.43 -16.70
N VAL A 79 -1.47 8.93 -16.70
CA VAL A 79 -0.67 9.08 -15.48
C VAL A 79 -1.23 10.25 -14.65
N VAL A 80 -1.62 9.95 -13.42
CA VAL A 80 -2.12 10.89 -12.44
C VAL A 80 -1.02 11.24 -11.44
N HIS A 81 -0.80 12.53 -11.24
CA HIS A 81 0.16 13.07 -10.28
C HIS A 81 -0.46 14.21 -9.47
N GLY A 82 0.01 14.39 -8.23
CA GLY A 82 -0.45 15.43 -7.32
C GLY A 82 -1.97 15.39 -7.11
N PHE A 83 -2.59 16.57 -7.19
CA PHE A 83 -4.03 16.76 -7.04
C PHE A 83 -4.81 16.73 -8.37
N TYR A 84 -4.21 16.23 -9.47
CA TYR A 84 -4.83 16.23 -10.79
C TYR A 84 -6.17 15.47 -10.82
N ASN A 85 -6.24 14.33 -10.14
CA ASN A 85 -7.49 13.59 -9.93
C ASN A 85 -7.92 13.70 -8.46
N PRO A 86 -8.93 14.53 -8.13
CA PRO A 86 -9.36 14.77 -6.75
C PRO A 86 -9.90 13.54 -6.01
N ALA A 87 -10.39 12.53 -6.72
CA ALA A 87 -10.92 11.31 -6.11
C ALA A 87 -9.77 10.41 -5.63
N VAL A 88 -8.72 10.27 -6.44
CA VAL A 88 -7.51 9.52 -6.08
C VAL A 88 -6.68 10.28 -5.06
N SER A 89 -6.43 11.57 -5.28
CA SER A 89 -5.56 12.36 -4.41
C SER A 89 -6.07 12.44 -2.97
N ARG A 90 -7.40 12.45 -2.75
CA ARG A 90 -7.99 12.41 -1.40
C ARG A 90 -7.74 11.10 -0.66
N ILE A 91 -7.76 9.97 -1.36
CA ILE A 91 -7.41 8.67 -0.76
C ILE A 91 -5.93 8.68 -0.34
N VAL A 92 -5.07 9.22 -1.20
CA VAL A 92 -3.63 9.32 -0.93
C VAL A 92 -3.32 10.28 0.21
N GLU A 93 -3.98 11.44 0.23
CA GLU A 93 -3.92 12.42 1.30
C GLU A 93 -4.32 11.80 2.64
N ALA A 94 -5.49 11.17 2.73
CA ALA A 94 -5.95 10.52 3.94
C ALA A 94 -5.00 9.38 4.40
N GLY A 95 -4.47 8.61 3.44
CA GLY A 95 -3.48 7.55 3.69
C GLY A 95 -2.11 8.07 4.13
N CYS A 96 -1.75 9.30 3.76
CA CYS A 96 -0.53 9.99 4.16
C CYS A 96 -0.69 10.69 5.51
N VAL A 97 -1.80 11.41 5.73
CA VAL A 97 -2.05 12.19 6.94
C VAL A 97 -2.39 11.30 8.13
N CYS A 98 -3.16 10.22 7.93
CA CYS A 98 -3.47 9.25 8.98
C CYS A 98 -2.42 8.14 8.99
N ASN A 99 -1.15 8.43 9.31
CA ASN A 99 -0.03 7.49 9.12
C ASN A 99 1.17 7.76 10.03
N ASP A 100 1.71 6.73 10.68
CA ASP A 100 2.87 6.90 11.58
C ASP A 100 4.18 6.38 10.97
N ALA A 101 4.13 5.82 9.75
CA ALA A 101 5.31 5.32 9.09
C ALA A 101 6.15 6.44 8.47
N VAL A 102 7.46 6.23 8.49
CA VAL A 102 8.44 7.12 7.89
C VAL A 102 9.36 6.30 7.01
N ILE A 103 9.56 6.76 5.77
CA ILE A 103 10.55 6.19 4.86
C ILE A 103 11.76 7.13 4.84
N ARG A 104 12.95 6.61 5.18
CA ARG A 104 14.22 7.35 5.04
C ARG A 104 15.23 6.48 4.29
N ASN A 105 15.84 7.02 3.24
CA ASN A 105 16.82 6.29 2.42
C ASN A 105 16.29 4.90 1.97
N ASN A 106 15.04 4.85 1.49
CA ASN A 106 14.32 3.63 1.11
C ASN A 106 14.13 2.59 2.23
N THR A 107 14.42 2.96 3.48
CA THR A 107 14.21 2.11 4.66
C THR A 107 12.93 2.55 5.35
N LEU A 108 12.01 1.61 5.51
CA LEU A 108 10.76 1.82 6.23
C LEU A 108 10.98 1.72 7.74
N MET A 109 10.51 2.73 8.47
CA MET A 109 10.29 2.70 9.92
C MET A 109 8.79 2.77 10.18
N GLY A 110 8.22 1.74 10.78
CA GLY A 110 6.78 1.62 11.00
C GLY A 110 6.20 0.35 10.37
N LYS A 111 4.87 0.27 10.27
CA LYS A 111 4.17 -0.92 9.77
C LYS A 111 4.27 -0.99 8.23
N PRO A 112 4.49 -2.19 7.63
CA PRO A 112 4.54 -2.37 6.16
C PRO A 112 3.37 -1.74 5.41
N THR A 113 2.13 -1.91 5.90
CA THR A 113 0.93 -1.32 5.29
C THR A 113 1.00 0.20 5.24
N GLU A 114 1.47 0.81 6.32
CA GLU A 114 1.56 2.26 6.45
C GLU A 114 2.65 2.81 5.54
N GLY A 115 3.79 2.12 5.47
CA GLY A 115 4.85 2.40 4.50
C GLY A 115 4.36 2.32 3.05
N ALA A 116 3.50 1.37 2.72
CA ALA A 116 2.93 1.25 1.38
C ALA A 116 2.11 2.49 0.98
N LEU A 117 1.37 3.08 1.91
CA LEU A 117 0.60 4.31 1.69
C LEU A 117 1.49 5.55 1.56
N ILE A 118 2.59 5.63 2.34
CA ILE A 118 3.58 6.69 2.17
C ILE A 118 4.29 6.56 0.81
N ALA A 119 4.68 5.35 0.41
CA ALA A 119 5.28 5.11 -0.90
C ALA A 119 4.32 5.46 -2.05
N LEU A 120 3.02 5.20 -1.88
CA LEU A 120 2.00 5.67 -2.82
C LEU A 120 1.97 7.20 -2.91
N ALA A 121 2.00 7.89 -1.77
CA ALA A 121 2.07 9.36 -1.75
C ALA A 121 3.33 9.88 -2.45
N MET A 122 4.50 9.24 -2.24
CA MET A 122 5.74 9.58 -2.95
C MET A 122 5.61 9.43 -4.47
N LYS A 123 4.97 8.37 -4.97
CA LYS A 123 4.73 8.16 -6.42
C LYS A 123 3.81 9.22 -7.03
N MET A 124 2.93 9.81 -6.22
CA MET A 124 2.06 10.92 -6.64
C MET A 124 2.66 12.30 -6.36
N GLY A 125 3.87 12.40 -5.80
CA GLY A 125 4.47 13.67 -5.37
C GLY A 125 3.65 14.38 -4.30
N LEU A 126 2.94 13.61 -3.47
CA LEU A 126 2.13 14.05 -2.33
C LEU A 126 2.76 13.61 -0.99
N ASP A 127 4.02 13.19 -1.02
CA ASP A 127 4.75 12.93 0.21
C ASP A 127 4.97 14.23 0.99
N GLY A 128 4.87 14.15 2.31
CA GLY A 128 4.98 15.32 3.18
C GLY A 128 3.67 16.05 3.45
N LEU A 129 2.54 15.70 2.81
CA LEU A 129 1.22 16.30 3.12
C LEU A 129 0.87 16.23 4.62
N GLN A 130 1.31 15.20 5.33
CA GLN A 130 1.18 15.11 6.78
C GLN A 130 1.72 16.34 7.54
N GLN A 131 2.69 17.06 6.98
CA GLN A 131 3.27 18.27 7.56
C GLN A 131 2.33 19.47 7.43
N ASP A 132 1.41 19.48 6.48
CA ASP A 132 0.42 20.56 6.29
C ASP A 132 -0.69 20.51 7.35
N TYR A 133 -0.77 19.42 8.11
CA TYR A 133 -1.75 19.20 9.16
C TYR A 133 -1.14 19.27 10.56
N ILE A 134 -1.95 19.74 11.51
CA ILE A 134 -1.71 19.61 12.94
C ILE A 134 -2.66 18.55 13.46
N ARG A 135 -2.15 17.38 13.85
CA ARG A 135 -2.95 16.34 14.51
C ARG A 135 -3.29 16.80 15.93
N LYS A 136 -4.59 16.98 16.20
CA LYS A 136 -5.15 17.39 17.49
C LYS A 136 -5.46 16.18 18.38
N ALA A 137 -5.84 15.05 17.77
CA ALA A 137 -6.06 13.79 18.45
C ALA A 137 -5.70 12.62 17.55
N GLU A 138 -5.21 11.55 18.15
CA GLU A 138 -4.81 10.33 17.45
C GLU A 138 -5.44 9.11 18.11
N TYR A 139 -5.97 8.22 17.28
CA TYR A 139 -6.59 6.97 17.66
C TYR A 139 -5.81 5.86 16.94
N PRO A 140 -4.74 5.33 17.58
CA PRO A 140 -3.82 4.40 16.92
C PRO A 140 -4.51 3.07 16.63
N PHE A 141 -4.01 2.35 15.62
CA PHE A 141 -4.54 1.04 15.27
C PHE A 141 -4.46 0.03 16.43
N SER A 142 -5.59 -0.61 16.76
CA SER A 142 -5.64 -1.81 17.59
C SER A 142 -6.23 -3.00 16.81
N SER A 143 -5.79 -4.22 17.13
CA SER A 143 -6.32 -5.45 16.50
C SER A 143 -7.80 -5.70 16.79
N GLU A 144 -8.30 -5.14 17.89
CA GLU A 144 -9.71 -5.23 18.29
C GLU A 144 -10.59 -4.33 17.41
N GLN A 145 -10.21 -3.05 17.25
CA GLN A 145 -11.00 -2.10 16.45
C GLN A 145 -10.71 -2.19 14.95
N LYS A 146 -9.50 -2.59 14.56
CA LYS A 146 -9.03 -2.76 13.17
C LYS A 146 -9.06 -1.50 12.30
N TRP A 147 -9.01 -0.33 12.91
CA TRP A 147 -8.89 0.97 12.23
C TRP A 147 -7.98 1.91 13.03
N MET A 148 -7.49 2.95 12.36
CA MET A 148 -6.74 4.08 12.89
C MET A 148 -7.42 5.36 12.44
N ALA A 149 -7.45 6.39 13.29
CA ALA A 149 -7.95 7.71 12.90
C ALA A 149 -7.11 8.84 13.50
N VAL A 150 -7.06 9.97 12.81
CA VAL A 150 -6.47 11.21 13.31
C VAL A 150 -7.43 12.36 13.09
N LYS A 151 -7.63 13.19 14.11
CA LYS A 151 -8.32 14.47 13.98
C LYS A 151 -7.29 15.56 13.80
N CYS A 152 -7.49 16.41 12.81
CA CYS A 152 -6.50 17.40 12.43
C CYS A 152 -7.12 18.71 11.94
N VAL A 153 -6.31 19.76 11.99
CA VAL A 153 -6.59 21.06 11.35
C VAL A 153 -5.48 21.37 10.38
N HIS A 154 -5.81 22.02 9.27
CA HIS A 154 -4.82 22.48 8.31
C HIS A 154 -4.01 23.63 8.93
N ARG A 155 -2.68 23.59 8.84
CA ARG A 155 -1.77 24.57 9.47
C ARG A 155 -2.08 26.02 9.08
N THR A 156 -2.34 26.23 7.80
CA THR A 156 -2.60 27.55 7.21
C THR A 156 -4.08 27.92 7.10
N GLN A 157 -5.01 27.01 7.43
CA GLN A 157 -6.45 27.23 7.27
C GLN A 157 -7.18 26.88 8.57
N GLN A 158 -6.79 27.53 9.67
CA GLN A 158 -7.29 27.21 11.02
C GLN A 158 -8.77 27.57 11.23
N ASP A 159 -9.34 28.43 10.39
CA ASP A 159 -10.76 28.78 10.41
C ASP A 159 -11.65 27.67 9.83
N ARG A 160 -11.05 26.66 9.17
CA ARG A 160 -11.80 25.50 8.69
C ARG A 160 -12.09 24.53 9.82
N PRO A 161 -13.23 23.81 9.75
CA PRO A 161 -13.55 22.78 10.74
C PRO A 161 -12.47 21.69 10.79
N GLU A 162 -12.35 21.04 11.94
CA GLU A 162 -11.49 19.87 12.10
C GLU A 162 -11.86 18.77 11.09
N ILE A 163 -10.84 18.12 10.54
CA ILE A 163 -10.96 17.02 9.60
C ILE A 163 -10.53 15.74 10.32
N CYS A 164 -11.32 14.68 10.18
CA CYS A 164 -10.99 13.36 10.68
C CYS A 164 -10.61 12.46 9.51
N PHE A 165 -9.37 11.98 9.48
CA PHE A 165 -8.92 10.96 8.53
C PHE A 165 -8.92 9.60 9.21
N MET A 166 -9.47 8.57 8.57
CA MET A 166 -9.55 7.22 9.10
C MET A 166 -9.11 6.20 8.05
N LYS A 167 -8.35 5.19 8.49
CA LYS A 167 -8.00 4.04 7.64
C LYS A 167 -8.14 2.73 8.41
N GLY A 168 -8.51 1.65 7.72
CA GLY A 168 -8.67 0.37 8.38
C GLY A 168 -9.26 -0.73 7.53
N ALA A 169 -9.66 -1.80 8.20
CA ALA A 169 -10.42 -2.88 7.58
C ALA A 169 -11.76 -2.32 7.05
N TYR A 170 -12.10 -2.67 5.81
CA TYR A 170 -13.31 -2.20 5.13
C TYR A 170 -14.56 -2.35 6.03
N GLU A 171 -14.75 -3.53 6.61
CA GLU A 171 -15.93 -3.89 7.40
C GLU A 171 -16.07 -3.08 8.68
N GLN A 172 -14.98 -2.47 9.17
CA GLN A 172 -15.04 -1.64 10.37
C GLN A 172 -15.22 -0.17 10.00
N VAL A 173 -14.48 0.33 9.01
CA VAL A 173 -14.54 1.75 8.65
C VAL A 173 -15.86 2.11 7.98
N ILE A 174 -16.38 1.26 7.07
CA ILE A 174 -17.60 1.55 6.31
C ILE A 174 -18.84 1.77 7.19
N LYS A 175 -18.83 1.25 8.43
CA LYS A 175 -19.90 1.42 9.41
C LYS A 175 -20.04 2.87 9.89
N TYR A 176 -18.95 3.64 9.85
CA TYR A 176 -18.93 5.04 10.26
C TYR A 176 -19.24 6.00 9.09
N CYS A 177 -19.27 5.49 7.85
CA CYS A 177 -19.57 6.30 6.67
C CYS A 177 -21.09 6.44 6.48
N THR A 178 -21.59 7.66 6.41
CA THR A 178 -22.99 7.98 6.06
C THR A 178 -23.11 8.61 4.68
N THR A 179 -22.01 9.16 4.17
CA THR A 179 -21.93 9.81 2.86
C THR A 179 -20.67 9.34 2.13
N TYR A 180 -20.62 9.58 0.82
CA TYR A 180 -19.46 9.37 -0.01
C TYR A 180 -19.34 10.52 -1.02
N GLN A 181 -18.21 10.59 -1.70
CA GLN A 181 -17.88 11.69 -2.59
C GLN A 181 -17.87 11.21 -4.03
N SER A 182 -18.64 11.86 -4.89
CA SER A 182 -18.71 11.50 -6.30
C SER A 182 -18.67 12.72 -7.17
N LYS A 183 -17.64 12.82 -8.05
CA LYS A 183 -17.46 13.93 -8.99
C LYS A 183 -17.61 15.31 -8.33
N GLY A 184 -17.06 15.46 -7.12
CA GLY A 184 -17.09 16.70 -6.34
C GLY A 184 -18.35 16.95 -5.50
N GLN A 185 -19.34 16.04 -5.53
CA GLN A 185 -20.56 16.13 -4.73
C GLN A 185 -20.56 15.13 -3.59
N THR A 186 -21.14 15.53 -2.46
CA THR A 186 -21.41 14.63 -1.33
C THR A 186 -22.76 13.95 -1.54
N LEU A 187 -22.78 12.62 -1.61
CA LEU A 187 -23.98 11.82 -1.76
C LEU A 187 -24.20 10.93 -0.53
N THR A 188 -25.45 10.59 -0.24
CA THR A 188 -25.79 9.66 0.83
C THR A 188 -25.35 8.24 0.48
N LEU A 189 -24.72 7.55 1.43
CA LEU A 189 -24.27 6.18 1.24
C LEU A 189 -25.43 5.19 1.44
N THR A 190 -26.12 4.89 0.34
CA THR A 190 -27.24 3.93 0.28
C THR A 190 -26.74 2.48 0.40
N GLN A 191 -27.66 1.55 0.72
CA GLN A 191 -27.32 0.12 0.77
C GLN A 191 -26.81 -0.40 -0.57
N GLN A 192 -27.44 0.00 -1.68
CA GLN A 192 -27.00 -0.36 -3.03
C GLN A 192 -25.53 0.04 -3.28
N GLN A 193 -25.14 1.25 -2.87
CA GLN A 193 -23.76 1.71 -3.03
C GLN A 193 -22.78 0.93 -2.12
N ARG A 194 -23.20 0.57 -0.90
CA ARG A 194 -22.41 -0.31 -0.02
C ARG A 194 -22.18 -1.68 -0.64
N ASP A 195 -23.17 -2.22 -1.34
CA ASP A 195 -23.07 -3.52 -1.99
C ASP A 195 -22.08 -3.47 -3.15
N VAL A 196 -22.05 -2.39 -3.93
CA VAL A 196 -21.01 -2.15 -4.97
C VAL A 196 -19.62 -2.16 -4.36
N TYR A 197 -19.40 -1.42 -3.27
CA TYR A 197 -18.09 -1.39 -2.60
C TYR A 197 -17.68 -2.75 -2.02
N GLN A 198 -18.64 -3.50 -1.49
CA GLN A 198 -18.41 -4.85 -0.99
C GLN A 198 -18.01 -5.81 -2.11
N GLN A 199 -18.65 -5.71 -3.29
CA GLN A 199 -18.30 -6.50 -4.47
C GLN A 199 -16.88 -6.18 -4.95
N GLU A 200 -16.52 -4.90 -5.03
CA GLU A 200 -15.16 -4.51 -5.44
C GLU A 200 -14.10 -4.95 -4.43
N LYS A 201 -14.39 -4.82 -3.14
CA LYS A 201 -13.51 -5.36 -2.09
C LYS A 201 -13.35 -6.88 -2.21
N ALA A 202 -14.40 -7.62 -2.56
CA ALA A 202 -14.31 -9.06 -2.82
C ALA A 202 -13.49 -9.38 -4.07
N ARG A 203 -13.66 -8.62 -5.16
CA ARG A 203 -12.89 -8.76 -6.41
C ARG A 203 -11.40 -8.51 -6.20
N MET A 204 -11.04 -7.46 -5.48
CA MET A 204 -9.63 -7.21 -5.13
C MET A 204 -9.08 -8.29 -4.21
N GLY A 205 -9.90 -8.79 -3.26
CA GLY A 205 -9.51 -9.88 -2.37
C GLY A 205 -9.24 -11.21 -3.11
N SER A 206 -10.03 -11.55 -4.13
CA SER A 206 -9.82 -12.77 -4.92
C SER A 206 -8.55 -12.70 -5.79
N ALA A 207 -8.08 -11.50 -6.13
CA ALA A 207 -6.79 -11.27 -6.75
C ALA A 207 -5.59 -11.36 -5.76
N GLY A 208 -5.84 -11.74 -4.50
CA GLY A 208 -4.81 -11.89 -3.48
C GLY A 208 -4.36 -10.57 -2.84
N LEU A 209 -5.09 -9.48 -3.07
CA LEU A 209 -4.77 -8.16 -2.51
C LEU A 209 -5.30 -8.02 -1.08
N ARG A 210 -4.52 -7.31 -0.26
CA ARG A 210 -4.98 -6.87 1.07
C ARG A 210 -5.70 -5.53 0.93
N VAL A 211 -7.02 -5.54 1.08
CA VAL A 211 -7.88 -4.36 0.89
C VAL A 211 -8.01 -3.53 2.16
N TYR A 212 -7.89 -2.22 2.02
CA TYR A 212 -8.11 -1.23 3.07
C TYR A 212 -9.10 -0.19 2.59
N LEU A 213 -9.91 0.33 3.52
CA LEU A 213 -10.69 1.53 3.28
C LEU A 213 -10.00 2.71 3.93
N VAL A 214 -9.93 3.81 3.20
CA VAL A 214 -9.40 5.09 3.63
C VAL A 214 -10.50 6.13 3.46
N PHE A 215 -10.64 6.99 4.47
CA PHE A 215 -11.66 8.02 4.61
C PHE A 215 -10.98 9.32 5.05
#